data_AF-A0A0M9DHC9-F1
#
_entry.id   AF-A0A0M9DHC9-F1
#
_cell.length_a   1.000
_cell.length_b   1.000
_cell.length_c   1.000
_cell.angle_alpha   90.00
_cell.angle_beta   90.00
_cell.angle_gamma   90.00
#
_symmetry.space_group_name_H-M   'P 1'
#
loop_
_entity.id
_entity.type
_entity.pdbx_description
1 polymer ?
#
loop_
_entity_poly.entity_id
_entity_poly.type
_entity_poly.pdbx_seq_one_letter_code
_entity_poly.pdbx_strand_id
1 'polypeptide(L)'
;MALLQDYFDQPICEVEINLVVVNESSVKFNIKLRSGNCFPEISSEIVCMRKDFLKLLDDLRQIDTKHLSMLETHDPGLCIYHIPLFGSYYYPGHGFLQIPEHERDEWEPYYRLIFVLDAGEKNNHSASETGPALCLKVKMEQINEFVESLLSEVNRF
;
A
#
# COMPACT_ATOMS: atom_id res chain seq x y z
N MET A 1 13.82 -5.90 5.49
CA MET A 1 13.19 -5.68 4.19
C MET A 1 11.87 -6.43 4.07
N ALA A 2 10.78 -5.69 3.88
CA ALA A 2 9.49 -6.24 3.47
C ALA A 2 9.21 -5.89 2.00
N LEU A 3 8.69 -6.86 1.25
CA LEU A 3 8.39 -6.74 -0.17
C LEU A 3 6.93 -7.13 -0.41
N LEU A 4 6.21 -6.30 -1.16
CA LEU A 4 4.85 -6.57 -1.61
C LEU A 4 4.83 -6.54 -3.14
N GLN A 5 4.29 -7.58 -3.75
CA GLN A 5 4.24 -7.73 -5.21
C GLN A 5 2.81 -7.95 -5.68
N ASP A 6 2.54 -7.68 -6.95
CA ASP A 6 1.26 -8.06 -7.57
C ASP A 6 0.94 -9.56 -7.36
N TYR A 7 -0.34 -9.91 -7.24
CA TYR A 7 -0.77 -11.30 -7.03
C TYR A 7 -0.65 -12.22 -8.27
N PHE A 8 -0.25 -11.70 -9.42
CA PHE A 8 -0.15 -12.48 -10.67
C PHE A 8 1.00 -13.50 -10.62
N ASP A 9 0.90 -14.57 -11.42
CA ASP A 9 1.96 -15.61 -11.53
C ASP A 9 3.33 -15.04 -11.95
N GLN A 10 3.33 -13.89 -12.62
CA GLN A 10 4.52 -13.15 -13.01
C GLN A 10 4.35 -11.68 -12.61
N PRO A 11 4.64 -11.32 -11.34
CA PRO A 11 4.47 -9.96 -10.86
C PRO A 11 5.48 -9.04 -11.56
N ILE A 12 5.00 -7.92 -12.06
CA ILE A 12 5.83 -6.88 -12.69
C ILE A 12 5.94 -5.64 -11.81
N CYS A 13 5.00 -5.42 -10.91
CA CYS A 13 5.01 -4.30 -9.98
C CYS A 13 5.30 -4.78 -8.56
N GLU A 14 6.13 -4.02 -7.85
CA GLU A 14 6.47 -4.29 -6.46
C GLU A 14 6.78 -3.03 -5.67
N VAL A 15 6.49 -3.10 -4.38
CA VAL A 15 6.82 -2.09 -3.37
C VAL A 15 7.69 -2.74 -2.31
N GLU A 16 8.86 -2.15 -2.09
CA GLU A 16 9.81 -2.57 -1.05
C GLU A 16 9.87 -1.48 0.01
N ILE A 17 9.71 -1.87 1.29
CA ILE A 17 9.99 -1.01 2.44
C ILE A 17 11.17 -1.61 3.22
N ASN A 18 12.20 -0.80 3.43
CA ASN A 18 13.37 -1.16 4.18
C ASN A 18 13.58 -0.21 5.36
N LEU A 19 13.42 -0.71 6.58
CA LEU A 19 13.65 0.07 7.79
C LEU A 19 15.14 0.37 7.94
N VAL A 20 15.47 1.65 8.18
CA VAL A 20 16.85 2.14 8.32
C VAL A 20 17.17 2.41 9.77
N VAL A 21 16.28 3.12 10.48
CA VAL A 21 16.41 3.43 11.91
C VAL A 21 15.04 3.32 12.55
N VAL A 22 14.98 2.63 13.69
CA VAL A 22 13.80 2.60 14.57
C VAL A 22 14.27 3.02 15.96
N ASN A 23 13.59 3.98 16.55
CA ASN A 23 13.77 4.33 17.96
C ASN A 23 12.40 4.36 18.66
N GLU A 24 12.34 4.85 19.90
CA GLU A 24 11.09 4.90 20.66
C GLU A 24 10.06 5.86 20.06
N SER A 25 10.51 6.91 19.39
CA SER A 25 9.67 8.03 18.91
C SER A 25 9.41 8.00 17.41
N SER A 26 10.37 7.55 16.60
CA SER A 26 10.33 7.65 15.14
C SER A 26 10.84 6.41 14.43
N VAL A 27 10.34 6.24 13.20
CA VAL A 27 10.76 5.22 12.25
C VAL A 27 11.24 5.93 10.99
N LYS A 28 12.43 5.58 10.54
CA LYS A 28 13.02 6.01 9.27
C LYS A 28 13.14 4.80 8.35
N PHE A 29 12.60 4.90 7.15
CA PHE A 29 12.61 3.82 6.18
C PHE A 29 12.82 4.33 4.76
N ASN A 30 13.40 3.48 3.92
CA ASN A 30 13.43 3.68 2.49
C ASN A 30 12.27 2.92 1.86
N ILE A 31 11.55 3.56 0.95
CA ILE A 31 10.54 2.92 0.10
C ILE A 31 11.01 2.93 -1.34
N LYS A 32 10.80 1.82 -2.05
CA LYS A 32 11.06 1.70 -3.49
C LYS A 32 9.83 1.18 -4.20
N LEU A 33 9.49 1.83 -5.30
CA LEU A 33 8.43 1.44 -6.22
C LEU A 33 9.10 0.96 -7.51
N ARG A 34 8.85 -0.28 -7.93
CA ARG A 34 9.34 -0.84 -9.19
C ARG A 34 8.17 -1.33 -10.03
N SER A 35 8.25 -1.10 -11.33
CA SER A 35 7.23 -1.52 -12.30
C SER A 35 7.89 -2.06 -13.57
N GLY A 36 8.52 -3.24 -13.41
CA GLY A 36 9.24 -3.97 -14.43
C GLY A 36 10.39 -3.17 -15.03
N ASN A 37 10.75 -3.51 -16.28
CA ASN A 37 11.87 -2.91 -16.99
C ASN A 37 11.48 -1.66 -17.80
N CYS A 38 10.20 -1.29 -17.82
CA CYS A 38 9.67 -0.24 -18.70
C CYS A 38 9.64 1.15 -18.04
N PHE A 39 9.71 1.21 -16.72
CA PHE A 39 9.65 2.46 -15.95
C PHE A 39 10.82 2.52 -14.97
N PRO A 40 11.30 3.73 -14.63
CA PRO A 40 12.37 3.88 -13.66
C PRO A 40 11.92 3.42 -12.28
N GLU A 41 12.84 2.83 -11.52
CA GLU A 41 12.66 2.67 -10.07
C GLU A 41 12.51 4.04 -9.43
N ILE A 42 11.51 4.18 -8.56
CA ILE A 42 11.28 5.38 -7.78
C ILE A 42 11.59 5.05 -6.33
N SER A 43 12.42 5.85 -5.68
CA SER A 43 12.75 5.67 -4.27
C SER A 43 12.63 6.97 -3.49
N SER A 44 12.25 6.82 -2.23
CA SER A 44 12.21 7.93 -1.27
C SER A 44 12.61 7.43 0.12
N GLU A 45 13.19 8.33 0.89
CA GLU A 45 13.47 8.12 2.31
C GLU A 45 12.41 8.88 3.11
N ILE A 46 11.75 8.19 4.03
CA ILE A 46 10.64 8.73 4.81
C ILE A 46 10.95 8.60 6.29
N VAL A 47 10.67 9.67 7.04
CA VAL A 47 10.72 9.69 8.50
C VAL A 47 9.31 9.98 9.00
N CYS A 48 8.83 9.18 9.94
CA CYS A 48 7.54 9.41 10.57
C CYS A 48 7.58 9.01 12.05
N MET A 49 6.54 9.39 12.79
CA MET A 49 6.39 8.96 14.18
C MET A 49 6.14 7.46 14.24
N ARG A 50 6.78 6.77 15.19
CA ARG A 50 6.64 5.32 15.36
C ARG A 50 5.19 4.89 15.56
N LYS A 51 4.44 5.65 16.37
CA LYS A 51 3.02 5.39 16.63
C LYS A 51 2.19 5.42 15.34
N ASP A 52 2.52 6.33 14.42
CA ASP A 52 1.75 6.53 13.19
C ASP A 52 2.12 5.48 12.14
N PHE A 53 3.40 5.10 12.08
CA PHE A 53 3.84 3.94 11.30
C PHE A 53 3.14 2.65 11.74
N LEU A 54 3.12 2.36 13.06
CA LEU A 54 2.45 1.18 13.60
C LEU A 54 0.94 1.21 13.35
N LYS A 55 0.32 2.39 13.45
CA LYS A 55 -1.08 2.58 13.10
C LYS A 55 -1.34 2.30 11.62
N LEU A 56 -0.51 2.80 10.71
CA LEU A 56 -0.61 2.51 9.28
C LEU A 56 -0.55 1.00 9.00
N LEU A 57 0.35 0.28 9.68
CA LEU A 57 0.47 -1.17 9.57
C LEU A 57 -0.78 -1.91 10.08
N ASP A 58 -1.36 -1.45 11.20
CA ASP A 58 -2.60 -2.02 11.72
C ASP A 58 -3.79 -1.73 10.79
N ASP A 59 -3.90 -0.50 10.30
CA ASP A 59 -4.96 -0.08 9.38
C ASP A 59 -4.86 -0.84 8.04
N LEU A 60 -3.65 -1.18 7.56
CA LEU A 60 -3.46 -2.02 6.38
C LEU A 60 -4.02 -3.44 6.55
N ARG A 61 -4.02 -4.01 7.76
CA ARG A 61 -4.64 -5.32 8.03
C ARG A 61 -6.17 -5.25 8.09
N GLN A 62 -6.69 -4.06 8.29
CA GLN A 62 -8.11 -3.80 8.53
C GLN A 62 -8.74 -2.99 7.39
N ILE A 63 -8.18 -3.09 6.18
CA ILE A 63 -8.71 -2.36 5.02
C ILE A 63 -10.19 -2.68 4.77
N ASP A 64 -10.91 -1.64 4.36
CA ASP A 64 -12.33 -1.73 4.05
C ASP A 64 -12.54 -2.64 2.84
N THR A 65 -13.46 -3.59 2.99
CA THR A 65 -13.81 -4.56 1.95
C THR A 65 -14.94 -4.08 1.04
N LYS A 66 -15.52 -2.91 1.34
CA LYS A 66 -16.72 -2.35 0.71
C LYS A 66 -16.47 -1.01 0.07
N HIS A 67 -15.67 -0.14 0.69
CA HIS A 67 -15.50 1.24 0.24
C HIS A 67 -14.05 1.56 -0.16
N LEU A 68 -13.90 2.46 -1.13
CA LEU A 68 -12.65 3.16 -1.36
C LEU A 68 -12.30 3.93 -0.10
N SER A 69 -11.10 3.71 0.44
CA SER A 69 -10.60 4.55 1.53
C SER A 69 -9.11 4.85 1.35
N MET A 70 -8.66 5.85 2.10
CA MET A 70 -7.28 6.29 2.15
C MET A 70 -6.71 6.00 3.53
N LEU A 71 -5.49 5.48 3.55
CA LEU A 71 -4.65 5.33 4.74
C LEU A 71 -3.53 6.36 4.63
N GLU A 72 -3.51 7.29 5.57
CA GLU A 72 -2.50 8.33 5.66
C GLU A 72 -1.95 8.35 7.08
N THR A 73 -0.71 8.79 7.23
CA THR A 73 -0.27 9.26 8.54
C THR A 73 -0.44 10.77 8.61
N HIS A 74 -0.37 11.37 9.79
CA HIS A 74 -0.58 12.81 9.94
C HIS A 74 0.54 13.67 9.33
N ASP A 75 1.71 13.08 9.04
CA ASP A 75 2.89 13.79 8.50
C ASP A 75 3.87 12.94 7.63
N PRO A 76 3.46 12.03 6.73
CA PRO A 76 4.40 11.19 5.97
C PRO A 76 4.54 11.62 4.52
N GLY A 77 5.69 11.29 3.94
CA GLY A 77 5.86 11.20 2.49
C GLY A 77 5.14 10.02 1.81
N LEU A 78 4.18 9.35 2.47
CA LEU A 78 3.50 8.14 1.97
C LEU A 78 2.00 8.13 2.30
N CYS A 79 1.19 8.09 1.25
CA CYS A 79 -0.25 7.82 1.33
C CYS A 79 -0.57 6.49 0.64
N ILE A 80 -1.51 5.71 1.19
CA ILE A 80 -1.95 4.45 0.59
C ILE A 80 -3.46 4.49 0.37
N TYR A 81 -3.90 4.47 -0.88
CA TYR A 81 -5.32 4.27 -1.20
C TYR A 81 -5.59 2.79 -1.36
N HIS A 82 -6.75 2.33 -0.90
CA HIS A 82 -7.21 0.98 -1.20
C HIS A 82 -8.57 0.97 -1.90
N ILE A 83 -8.69 0.12 -2.92
CA ILE A 83 -9.93 -0.10 -3.67
C ILE A 83 -10.25 -1.60 -3.64
N PRO A 84 -11.34 -2.03 -3.00
CA PRO A 84 -11.81 -3.40 -3.17
C PRO A 84 -12.23 -3.61 -4.63
N LEU A 85 -11.65 -4.60 -5.31
CA LEU A 85 -11.95 -4.89 -6.72
C LEU A 85 -13.04 -5.93 -6.92
N PHE A 86 -13.33 -6.68 -5.87
CA PHE A 86 -14.34 -7.71 -5.88
C PHE A 86 -15.10 -7.67 -4.54
N GLY A 87 -16.42 -7.52 -4.62
CA GLY A 87 -17.29 -7.27 -3.48
C GLY A 87 -18.63 -6.70 -3.94
N SER A 88 -19.46 -6.24 -3.01
CA SER A 88 -20.83 -5.77 -3.31
C SER A 88 -20.90 -4.41 -4.03
N TYR A 89 -19.78 -3.71 -4.27
CA TYR A 89 -19.83 -2.29 -4.60
C TYR A 89 -18.91 -1.72 -5.68
N TYR A 90 -18.10 -2.48 -6.44
CA TYR A 90 -17.30 -1.83 -7.49
C TYR A 90 -17.19 -2.55 -8.84
N TYR A 91 -17.87 -1.95 -9.84
CA TYR A 91 -17.38 -1.77 -11.20
C TYR A 91 -17.79 -0.35 -11.64
N PRO A 92 -16.89 0.50 -12.17
CA PRO A 92 -17.28 1.81 -12.65
C PRO A 92 -17.99 1.65 -14.01
N GLY A 93 -19.28 1.97 -14.02
CA GLY A 93 -20.17 1.84 -15.18
C GLY A 93 -21.43 1.09 -14.80
N HIS A 94 -22.52 1.83 -14.57
CA HIS A 94 -23.86 1.25 -14.50
C HIS A 94 -24.11 0.36 -15.73
N GLY A 95 -24.33 -0.94 -15.53
CA GLY A 95 -24.66 -1.87 -16.60
C GLY A 95 -25.21 -3.19 -16.06
N PHE A 96 -26.14 -3.77 -16.82
CA PHE A 96 -26.91 -5.01 -16.58
C PHE A 96 -26.06 -6.31 -16.59
N LEU A 97 -24.74 -6.20 -16.42
CA LEU A 97 -23.75 -7.27 -16.49
C LEU A 97 -23.15 -7.56 -15.11
N GLN A 98 -23.94 -7.42 -14.05
CA GLN A 98 -23.54 -7.96 -12.75
C GLN A 98 -23.62 -9.49 -12.83
N ILE A 99 -22.48 -10.15 -12.70
CA ILE A 99 -22.44 -11.58 -12.37
C ILE A 99 -22.86 -11.67 -10.89
N PRO A 100 -24.01 -12.29 -10.57
CA PRO A 100 -24.45 -12.51 -9.20
C PRO A 100 -23.35 -13.19 -8.38
N GLU A 101 -23.26 -12.91 -7.08
CA GLU A 101 -22.21 -13.46 -6.21
C GLU A 101 -22.06 -14.99 -6.30
N HIS A 102 -23.16 -15.70 -6.56
CA HIS A 102 -23.19 -17.16 -6.73
C HIS A 102 -22.71 -17.68 -8.10
N GLU A 103 -22.52 -16.79 -9.08
CA GLU A 103 -22.04 -17.10 -10.43
C GLU A 103 -20.58 -16.64 -10.62
N ARG A 104 -19.92 -16.14 -9.57
CA ARG A 104 -18.54 -15.64 -9.65
C ARG A 104 -17.54 -16.78 -9.39
N ASP A 105 -16.60 -16.97 -10.32
CA ASP A 105 -15.53 -17.97 -10.22
C ASP A 105 -14.42 -17.59 -9.21
N GLU A 106 -14.36 -16.32 -8.79
CA GLU A 106 -13.36 -15.83 -7.82
C GLU A 106 -13.90 -15.93 -6.38
N TRP A 107 -13.29 -16.81 -5.57
CA TRP A 107 -13.69 -17.06 -4.18
C TRP A 107 -13.07 -16.08 -3.16
N GLU A 108 -11.96 -15.41 -3.51
CA GLU A 108 -11.19 -14.58 -2.58
C GLU A 108 -11.13 -13.11 -3.05
N PRO A 109 -11.40 -12.13 -2.16
CA PRO A 109 -11.31 -10.72 -2.52
C PRO A 109 -9.85 -10.29 -2.71
N TYR A 110 -9.65 -9.36 -3.65
CA TYR A 110 -8.38 -8.68 -3.89
C TYR A 110 -8.58 -7.18 -3.98
N TYR A 111 -7.49 -6.45 -3.73
CA TYR A 111 -7.49 -5.02 -3.47
C TYR A 111 -6.49 -4.35 -4.40
N ARG A 112 -6.80 -3.14 -4.87
CA ARG A 112 -5.77 -2.22 -5.36
C ARG A 112 -5.20 -1.49 -4.17
N LEU A 113 -3.91 -1.65 -3.88
CA LEU A 113 -3.18 -0.75 -3.00
C LEU A 113 -2.39 0.23 -3.86
N ILE A 114 -2.66 1.52 -3.72
CA ILE A 114 -1.99 2.59 -4.46
C ILE A 114 -1.10 3.34 -3.50
N PHE A 115 0.21 3.13 -3.61
CA PHE A 115 1.22 3.80 -2.82
C PHE A 115 1.58 5.11 -3.52
N VAL A 116 1.37 6.23 -2.86
CA VAL A 116 1.66 7.57 -3.36
C VAL A 116 2.77 8.18 -2.52
N LEU A 117 3.87 8.56 -3.17
CA LEU A 117 4.96 9.30 -2.53
C LEU A 117 4.71 10.79 -2.66
N ASP A 118 4.69 11.50 -1.53
CA ASP A 118 4.43 12.94 -1.50
C ASP A 118 5.61 13.72 -2.11
N ALA A 119 5.33 14.49 -3.16
CA ALA A 119 6.32 15.34 -3.82
C ALA A 119 6.51 16.72 -3.15
N GLY A 120 5.55 17.17 -2.34
CA GLY A 120 5.63 18.39 -1.56
C GLY A 120 6.79 18.33 -0.55
N GLU A 121 6.89 17.22 0.18
CA GLU A 121 7.98 16.91 1.13
C GLU A 121 9.36 17.04 0.48
N LYS A 122 9.55 16.44 -0.70
CA LYS A 122 10.84 16.46 -1.41
C LYS A 122 11.30 17.86 -1.81
N ASN A 123 10.37 18.78 -2.00
CA ASN A 123 10.66 20.14 -2.43
C ASN A 123 10.62 21.16 -1.27
N ASN A 124 10.59 20.71 -0.01
CA ASN A 124 10.37 21.56 1.18
C ASN A 124 9.10 22.42 1.09
N HIS A 125 8.07 21.92 0.42
CA HIS A 125 6.72 22.48 0.48
C HIS A 125 5.92 21.75 1.58
N SER A 126 4.69 22.19 1.84
CA SER A 126 3.75 21.40 2.65
C SER A 126 3.41 20.07 1.97
N ALA A 127 3.00 19.06 2.75
CA ALA A 127 2.40 17.84 2.24
C ALA A 127 1.31 18.17 1.21
N SER A 128 1.37 17.53 0.05
CA SER A 128 0.49 17.78 -1.09
C SER A 128 -0.29 16.54 -1.50
N GLU A 129 -0.05 15.39 -0.87
CA GLU A 129 -0.69 14.09 -1.14
C GLU A 129 -0.59 13.68 -2.63
N THR A 130 0.37 14.26 -3.34
CA THR A 130 0.51 14.18 -4.78
C THR A 130 1.96 13.92 -5.13
N GLY A 131 2.17 13.03 -6.10
CA GLY A 131 3.50 12.67 -6.56
C GLY A 131 3.47 11.33 -7.26
N PRO A 132 4.64 10.67 -7.39
CA PRO A 132 4.71 9.36 -8.00
C PRO A 132 3.88 8.34 -7.25
N ALA A 133 3.14 7.52 -8.01
CA ALA A 133 2.28 6.49 -7.45
C ALA A 133 2.49 5.15 -8.15
N LEU A 134 2.42 4.06 -7.38
CA LEU A 134 2.39 2.70 -7.91
C LEU A 134 1.18 1.96 -7.34
N CYS A 135 0.39 1.36 -8.23
CA CYS A 135 -0.74 0.52 -7.88
C CYS A 135 -0.31 -0.95 -7.93
N LEU A 136 -0.54 -1.67 -6.84
CA LEU A 136 -0.45 -3.13 -6.79
C LEU A 136 -1.84 -3.72 -6.68
N LYS A 137 -2.09 -4.85 -7.32
CA LYS A 137 -3.21 -5.72 -7.00
C LYS A 137 -2.72 -6.80 -6.03
N VAL A 138 -3.34 -6.91 -4.87
CA VAL A 138 -2.89 -7.82 -3.80
C VAL A 138 -4.05 -8.53 -3.13
N LYS A 139 -3.76 -9.71 -2.57
CA LYS A 139 -4.67 -10.42 -1.66
C LYS A 139 -4.42 -10.00 -0.21
N MET A 140 -5.42 -10.21 0.65
CA MET A 140 -5.29 -9.92 2.09
C MET A 140 -4.13 -10.70 2.75
N GLU A 141 -3.89 -11.94 2.32
CA GLU A 141 -2.76 -12.74 2.80
C GLU A 141 -1.41 -12.04 2.55
N GLN A 142 -1.19 -11.53 1.34
CA GLN A 142 0.03 -10.79 0.99
C GLN A 142 0.18 -9.51 1.82
N ILE A 143 -0.93 -8.82 2.12
CA ILE A 143 -0.92 -7.64 3.00
C ILE A 143 -0.51 -8.04 4.42
N ASN A 144 -1.08 -9.13 4.95
CA ASN A 144 -0.77 -9.63 6.28
C ASN A 144 0.71 -10.02 6.40
N GLU A 145 1.23 -10.79 5.45
CA GLU A 145 2.64 -11.18 5.40
C GLU A 145 3.57 -9.97 5.32
N PHE A 146 3.24 -8.99 4.47
CA PHE A 146 3.99 -7.75 4.34
C PHE A 146 4.03 -6.96 5.66
N VAL A 147 2.88 -6.82 6.32
CA VAL A 147 2.77 -6.14 7.62
C VAL A 147 3.51 -6.92 8.71
N GLU A 148 3.39 -8.25 8.76
CA GLU A 148 4.11 -9.09 9.72
C GLU A 148 5.62 -8.96 9.58
N SER A 149 6.12 -8.92 8.34
CA SER A 149 7.53 -8.69 8.05
C SER A 149 8.00 -7.34 8.62
N LEU A 150 7.26 -6.26 8.36
CA LEU A 150 7.58 -4.92 8.88
C LEU A 150 7.51 -4.86 10.41
N LEU A 151 6.50 -5.44 11.05
CA LEU A 151 6.38 -5.48 12.51
C LEU A 151 7.52 -6.28 13.15
N SER A 152 7.88 -7.42 12.56
CA SER A 152 9.01 -8.24 13.02
C SER A 152 10.32 -7.45 12.97
N GLU A 153 10.53 -6.66 11.91
CA GLU A 153 11.70 -5.79 11.81
C GLU A 153 11.69 -4.67 12.82
N VAL A 154 10.57 -3.95 12.99
CA VAL A 154 10.43 -2.89 14.01
C VAL A 154 10.78 -3.40 15.41
N ASN A 155 10.44 -4.65 15.73
CA ASN A 155 10.71 -5.26 17.03
C ASN A 155 12.15 -5.79 17.20
N ARG A 156 12.92 -5.90 16.11
CA ARG A 156 14.32 -6.37 16.13
C ARG A 156 15.34 -5.25 16.25
N PHE A 157 14.96 -4.02 15.90
CA PHE A 157 15.73 -2.81 16.15
C PHE A 157 15.61 -2.38 17.61
#